data_AF-A0A447N8S5-F1
#
_entry.id   AF-A0A447N8S5-F1
#
_cell.length_a   1.000
_cell.length_b   1.000
_cell.length_c   1.000
_cell.angle_alpha   90.00
_cell.angle_beta   90.00
_cell.angle_gamma   90.00
#
_symmetry.space_group_name_H-M   'P 1'
#
loop_
_entity.id
_entity.type
_entity.pdbx_description
1 polymer ?
#
loop_
_entity_poly.entity_id
_entity_poly.type
_entity_poly.pdbx_seq_one_letter_code
_entity_poly.pdbx_strand_id
1 'polypeptide(L)'
;MVKTGYQEVEVDNHGRIVRLLKDVPPIAGKNIHLTLDLHLQEYIESLLAGQRAAVLVEDPHDGSVLAMVSMPSYDPNPFVKGISYQDYGKLLHDKNLPLINRVTQGLYPPASTVKPYMAMSALLCGIITPQTTFFGAPTWTLPGTQRHYRDWEKNRTRYAGCH
;
A
#
# COMPACT_ATOMS: atom_id res chain seq x y z
N MET A 1 18.25 5.82 -17.54
CA MET A 1 19.20 6.90 -17.27
C MET A 1 18.90 7.97 -18.30
N VAL A 2 18.31 9.10 -17.88
CA VAL A 2 18.08 10.26 -18.75
C VAL A 2 19.43 10.95 -18.90
N LYS A 3 19.79 11.38 -20.11
CA LYS A 3 21.00 12.19 -20.32
C LYS A 3 20.60 13.46 -21.04
N THR A 4 20.76 14.59 -20.38
CA THR A 4 20.46 15.89 -20.97
C THR A 4 21.41 16.15 -22.13
N GLY A 5 20.85 16.57 -23.26
CA GLY A 5 21.61 17.07 -24.39
C GLY A 5 22.11 18.48 -24.13
N TYR A 6 22.90 19.01 -25.04
CA TYR A 6 23.31 20.41 -24.98
C TYR A 6 23.55 20.96 -26.37
N GLN A 7 23.37 22.27 -26.50
CA GLN A 7 23.59 23.01 -27.74
C GLN A 7 24.69 24.04 -27.51
N GLU A 8 25.71 24.05 -28.37
CA GLU A 8 26.69 25.12 -28.46
C GLU A 8 26.15 26.13 -29.49
N VAL A 9 25.90 27.37 -29.05
CA VAL A 9 25.36 28.44 -29.89
C VAL A 9 26.33 29.62 -29.93
N GLU A 10 26.49 30.20 -31.11
CA GLU A 10 27.21 31.44 -31.33
C GLU A 10 26.27 32.62 -31.06
N VAL A 11 26.73 33.57 -30.25
CA VAL A 11 25.97 34.75 -29.84
C VAL A 11 26.67 36.03 -30.29
N ASP A 12 25.91 37.05 -30.67
CA ASP A 12 26.46 38.38 -30.98
C ASP A 12 26.76 39.20 -29.70
N ASN A 13 27.34 40.39 -29.86
CA ASN A 13 27.64 41.30 -28.75
C ASN A 13 26.39 41.79 -27.98
N HIS A 14 25.19 41.55 -28.50
CA HIS A 14 23.91 41.86 -27.84
C HIS A 14 23.27 40.61 -27.21
N GLY A 15 23.95 39.46 -27.23
CA GLY A 15 23.47 38.20 -26.66
C GLY A 15 22.42 37.47 -27.50
N ARG A 16 22.22 37.84 -28.76
CA ARG A 16 21.28 37.14 -29.67
C ARG A 16 21.96 35.94 -30.28
N ILE A 17 21.23 34.82 -30.36
CA ILE A 17 21.71 33.60 -31.01
C ILE A 17 21.79 33.84 -32.52
N VAL A 18 23.00 33.74 -33.07
CA VAL A 18 23.27 33.96 -34.51
C VAL A 18 23.39 32.64 -35.24
N ARG A 19 23.92 31.60 -34.58
CA ARG A 19 24.16 30.29 -35.20
C ARG A 19 24.22 29.17 -34.18
N LEU A 20 23.76 27.98 -34.56
CA LEU A 20 23.96 26.73 -33.80
C LEU A 20 25.25 26.07 -34.30
N LEU A 21 26.24 25.89 -33.42
CA LEU A 21 27.55 25.30 -33.75
C LEU A 21 27.56 23.80 -33.58
N LYS A 22 26.91 23.31 -32.52
CA LYS A 22 26.86 21.88 -32.19
C LYS A 22 25.56 21.59 -31.45
N ASP A 23 24.93 20.49 -31.82
CA ASP A 23 23.76 19.97 -31.12
C ASP A 23 24.03 18.53 -30.72
N VAL A 24 24.02 18.27 -29.42
CA VAL A 24 24.07 16.93 -28.86
C VAL A 24 22.67 16.65 -28.32
N PRO A 25 21.85 15.82 -29.00
CA PRO A 25 20.48 15.59 -28.59
C PRO A 25 20.41 14.84 -27.25
N PRO A 26 19.35 15.06 -26.45
CA PRO A 26 19.16 14.34 -25.21
C PRO A 26 18.84 12.86 -25.45
N ILE A 27 19.18 12.03 -24.47
CA ILE A 27 18.76 10.63 -24.42
C ILE A 27 17.52 10.55 -23.53
N ALA A 28 16.40 10.16 -24.13
CA ALA A 28 15.13 9.99 -23.44
C ALA A 28 15.23 8.96 -22.30
N GLY A 29 14.38 9.14 -21.30
CA GLY A 29 14.25 8.16 -20.22
C GLY A 29 13.83 6.79 -20.73
N LYS A 30 14.13 5.75 -19.95
CA LYS A 30 13.64 4.40 -20.26
C LYS A 30 12.14 4.35 -19.97
N ASN A 31 11.39 3.66 -20.82
CA ASN A 31 10.00 3.29 -20.51
C ASN A 31 9.99 2.32 -19.33
N ILE A 32 8.97 2.46 -18.49
CA ILE A 32 8.73 1.59 -17.34
C ILE A 32 7.49 0.76 -17.65
N HIS A 33 7.59 -0.55 -17.48
CA HIS A 33 6.46 -1.46 -17.54
C HIS A 33 6.13 -1.88 -16.11
N LEU A 34 4.86 -1.72 -15.73
CA LEU A 34 4.34 -2.10 -14.42
C LEU A 34 3.58 -3.42 -14.54
N THR A 35 3.45 -4.12 -13.42
CA THR A 35 2.64 -5.33 -13.28
C THR A 35 1.15 -5.01 -13.04
N LEU A 36 0.82 -3.75 -12.83
CA LEU A 36 -0.53 -3.29 -12.54
C LEU A 36 -1.48 -3.56 -13.70
N ASP A 37 -2.63 -4.16 -13.38
CA ASP A 37 -3.79 -4.22 -14.26
C ASP A 37 -4.65 -2.98 -13.99
N LEU A 38 -4.74 -2.11 -15.00
CA LEU A 38 -5.49 -0.86 -14.90
C LEU A 38 -6.98 -1.09 -14.65
N HIS A 39 -7.59 -2.07 -15.33
CA HIS A 39 -9.02 -2.32 -15.20
C HIS A 39 -9.35 -2.89 -13.82
N LEU A 40 -8.50 -3.77 -13.28
CA LEU A 40 -8.64 -4.28 -11.91
C LEU A 40 -8.53 -3.14 -10.89
N GLN A 41 -7.57 -2.25 -11.08
CA GLN A 41 -7.38 -1.10 -10.20
C GLN A 41 -8.63 -0.19 -10.20
N GLU A 42 -9.11 0.23 -11.37
CA GLU A 42 -10.31 1.05 -11.51
C GLU A 42 -11.57 0.37 -10.94
N TYR A 43 -11.69 -0.94 -11.15
CA TYR A 43 -12.77 -1.73 -10.58
C TYR A 43 -12.76 -1.67 -9.04
N ILE A 44 -11.62 -1.91 -8.41
CA ILE A 44 -11.47 -1.84 -6.95
C ILE A 44 -11.73 -0.43 -6.44
N GLU A 45 -11.25 0.61 -7.14
CA GLU A 45 -11.53 2.00 -6.79
C GLU A 45 -13.03 2.29 -6.76
N SER A 46 -13.78 1.79 -7.75
CA SER A 46 -15.24 1.94 -7.82
C SER A 46 -15.97 1.26 -6.66
N LEU A 47 -15.50 0.09 -6.22
CA LEU A 47 -16.08 -0.65 -5.09
C LEU A 47 -15.86 0.05 -3.74
N LEU A 48 -14.73 0.75 -3.61
CA LEU A 48 -14.30 1.43 -2.39
C LEU A 48 -14.72 2.90 -2.33
N ALA A 49 -15.50 3.37 -3.30
CA ALA A 49 -15.98 4.75 -3.36
C ALA A 49 -16.67 5.16 -2.04
N GLY A 50 -16.22 6.27 -1.46
CA GLY A 50 -16.74 6.79 -0.19
C GLY A 50 -16.22 6.09 1.07
N GLN A 51 -15.37 5.07 0.94
CA GLN A 51 -14.81 4.33 2.08
C GLN A 51 -13.35 4.71 2.35
N ARG A 52 -12.95 4.63 3.62
CA ARG A 52 -11.53 4.70 4.02
C ARG A 52 -10.95 3.30 4.00
N ALA A 53 -10.33 2.91 2.90
CA ALA A 53 -9.90 1.54 2.66
C ALA A 53 -8.53 1.47 1.99
N ALA A 54 -7.92 0.29 2.08
CA ALA A 54 -6.67 -0.06 1.42
C ALA A 54 -6.81 -1.48 0.88
N VAL A 55 -6.42 -1.70 -0.37
CA VAL A 55 -6.43 -3.01 -1.01
C VAL A 55 -5.12 -3.20 -1.77
N LEU A 56 -4.52 -4.36 -1.55
CA LEU A 56 -3.37 -4.87 -2.29
C LEU A 56 -3.78 -6.20 -2.93
N VAL A 57 -3.58 -6.32 -4.23
CA VAL A 57 -3.73 -7.57 -4.97
C VAL A 57 -2.37 -7.94 -5.55
N GLU A 58 -1.92 -9.14 -5.22
CA GLU A 58 -0.61 -9.67 -5.59
C GLU A 58 -0.78 -11.07 -6.19
N ASP A 59 0.01 -11.41 -7.20
CA ASP A 59 0.14 -12.78 -7.67
C ASP A 59 1.08 -13.56 -6.72
N PRO A 60 0.60 -14.60 -6.01
CA PRO A 60 1.42 -15.34 -5.05
C PRO A 60 2.54 -16.17 -5.71
N HIS A 61 2.54 -16.34 -7.04
CA HIS A 61 3.56 -17.14 -7.73
C HIS A 61 4.87 -16.35 -7.94
N ASP A 62 4.78 -15.04 -8.18
CA ASP A 62 5.94 -14.19 -8.51
C ASP A 62 6.02 -12.88 -7.72
N GLY A 63 5.01 -12.59 -6.89
CA GLY A 63 4.92 -11.38 -6.08
C GLY A 63 4.59 -10.11 -6.88
N SER A 64 4.10 -10.26 -8.11
CA SER A 64 3.70 -9.13 -8.94
C SER A 64 2.48 -8.41 -8.35
N VAL A 65 2.55 -7.08 -8.27
CA VAL A 65 1.44 -6.27 -7.76
C VAL A 65 0.48 -5.98 -8.91
N LEU A 66 -0.71 -6.57 -8.85
CA LEU A 66 -1.75 -6.43 -9.87
C LEU A 66 -2.64 -5.21 -9.62
N ALA A 67 -2.89 -4.86 -8.37
CA ALA A 67 -3.58 -3.62 -8.00
C ALA A 67 -3.15 -3.13 -6.61
N MET A 68 -3.01 -1.81 -6.46
CA MET A 68 -2.70 -1.17 -5.18
C MET A 68 -3.56 0.08 -5.02
N VAL A 69 -4.66 -0.04 -4.26
CA VAL A 69 -5.67 1.01 -4.13
C VAL A 69 -5.71 1.54 -2.70
N SER A 70 -5.65 2.86 -2.57
CA SER A 70 -5.87 3.55 -1.30
C SER A 70 -6.99 4.58 -1.44
N MET A 71 -8.01 4.49 -0.59
CA MET A 71 -9.16 5.38 -0.59
C MET A 71 -9.34 6.12 0.74
N PRO A 72 -9.81 7.38 0.71
CA PRO A 72 -10.07 8.19 -0.49
C PRO A 72 -8.77 8.63 -1.19
N SER A 73 -8.83 8.72 -2.52
CA SER A 73 -7.74 9.19 -3.39
C SER A 73 -7.92 10.67 -3.77
N TYR A 74 -7.05 11.22 -4.61
CA TYR A 74 -7.11 12.57 -5.14
C TYR A 74 -6.65 12.62 -6.61
N ASP A 75 -7.06 13.64 -7.36
CA ASP A 75 -6.58 13.86 -8.73
C ASP A 75 -5.12 14.36 -8.71
N PRO A 76 -4.16 13.66 -9.34
CA PRO A 76 -2.76 14.11 -9.39
C PRO A 76 -2.52 15.24 -10.40
N ASN A 77 -3.41 15.46 -11.37
CA ASN A 77 -3.19 16.41 -12.46
C ASN A 77 -2.93 17.87 -12.01
N PRO A 78 -3.60 18.41 -10.97
CA PRO A 78 -3.31 19.75 -10.46
C PRO A 78 -1.87 19.94 -9.96
N PHE A 79 -1.19 18.86 -9.52
CA PHE A 79 0.20 18.96 -9.05
C PHE A 79 1.19 19.16 -10.20
N VAL A 80 0.89 18.68 -11.40
CA VAL A 80 1.80 18.73 -12.56
C VAL A 80 2.14 20.17 -12.95
N LYS A 81 1.18 21.09 -12.81
CA LYS A 81 1.34 22.51 -13.20
C LYS A 81 1.56 23.46 -12.01
N GLY A 82 1.66 22.92 -10.79
CA GLY A 82 1.62 23.68 -9.56
C GLY A 82 0.19 23.82 -9.04
N ILE A 83 -0.12 23.06 -7.99
CA ILE A 83 -1.43 23.07 -7.34
C ILE A 83 -1.66 24.42 -6.63
N SER A 84 -2.90 24.90 -6.66
CA SER A 84 -3.26 26.13 -5.94
C SER A 84 -3.15 25.92 -4.42
N TYR A 85 -2.81 26.97 -3.69
CA TYR A 85 -2.76 26.92 -2.21
C TYR A 85 -4.12 26.51 -1.61
N GLN A 86 -5.23 26.94 -2.23
CA GLN A 86 -6.57 26.61 -1.78
C GLN A 86 -6.88 25.12 -1.96
N ASP A 87 -6.57 24.54 -3.13
CA ASP A 87 -6.85 23.13 -3.39
C ASP A 87 -5.94 22.19 -2.62
N TYR A 88 -4.66 22.55 -2.48
CA TYR A 88 -3.74 21.84 -1.61
C TYR A 88 -4.19 21.91 -0.14
N GLY A 89 -4.67 23.07 0.30
CA GLY A 89 -5.26 23.27 1.61
C GLY A 89 -6.46 22.35 1.86
N LYS A 90 -7.33 22.11 0.86
CA LYS A 90 -8.45 21.15 0.99
C LYS A 90 -7.96 19.73 1.26
N LEU A 91 -6.94 19.27 0.53
CA LEU A 91 -6.38 17.92 0.70
C LEU A 91 -5.69 17.73 2.06
N LEU A 92 -4.97 18.75 2.53
CA LEU A 92 -4.28 18.72 3.83
C LEU A 92 -5.23 18.70 5.02
N HIS A 93 -6.34 19.45 4.95
CA HIS A 93 -7.29 19.56 6.05
C HIS A 93 -8.44 18.54 5.96
N ASP A 94 -8.45 17.67 4.96
CA ASP A 94 -9.42 16.60 4.85
C ASP A 94 -9.21 15.57 5.98
N LYS A 95 -10.24 15.36 6.81
CA LYS A 95 -10.26 14.39 7.91
C LYS A 95 -10.07 12.95 7.43
N ASN A 96 -10.33 12.70 6.16
CA ASN A 96 -10.13 11.42 5.51
C ASN A 96 -8.73 11.26 4.93
N LEU A 97 -7.80 12.21 5.11
CA LEU A 97 -6.37 12.04 4.84
C LEU A 97 -6.07 11.39 3.46
N PRO A 98 -6.50 11.99 2.33
CA PRO A 98 -6.34 11.40 1.00
C PRO A 98 -4.89 11.35 0.51
N LEU A 99 -4.00 12.17 1.09
CA LEU A 99 -2.57 12.19 0.76
C LEU A 99 -1.79 10.99 1.32
N ILE A 100 -2.40 10.18 2.19
CA ILE A 100 -1.75 9.01 2.79
C ILE A 100 -2.02 7.77 1.93
N ASN A 101 -0.96 7.10 1.49
CA ASN A 101 -1.08 5.75 0.93
C ASN A 101 -1.27 4.74 2.05
N ARG A 102 -2.51 4.30 2.27
CA ARG A 102 -2.87 3.37 3.35
C ARG A 102 -2.35 1.96 3.15
N VAL A 103 -2.02 1.56 1.91
CA VAL A 103 -1.48 0.22 1.65
C VAL A 103 -0.07 0.10 2.25
N THR A 104 0.76 1.14 2.09
CA THR A 104 2.16 1.10 2.53
C THR A 104 2.42 1.85 3.84
N GLN A 105 1.60 2.85 4.16
CA GLN A 105 1.79 3.73 5.33
C GLN A 105 0.68 3.54 6.39
N GLY A 106 -0.32 2.70 6.11
CA GLY A 106 -1.40 2.41 7.04
C GLY A 106 -0.93 1.48 8.15
N LEU A 107 -0.81 2.01 9.37
CA LEU A 107 -0.50 1.23 10.56
C LEU A 107 -1.80 0.78 11.23
N TYR A 108 -2.13 -0.49 11.09
CA TYR A 108 -3.31 -1.10 11.70
C TYR A 108 -2.91 -2.34 12.50
N PRO A 109 -3.51 -2.58 13.68
CA PRO A 109 -3.38 -3.87 14.35
C PRO A 109 -3.90 -4.97 13.40
N PRO A 110 -3.09 -5.97 13.03
CA PRO A 110 -3.51 -6.99 12.07
C PRO A 110 -4.58 -7.94 12.67
N ALA A 111 -4.80 -7.89 13.98
CA ALA A 111 -5.84 -8.64 14.67
C ALA A 111 -5.81 -10.14 14.30
N SER A 112 -6.93 -10.72 13.85
CA SER A 112 -6.99 -12.16 13.57
C SER A 112 -6.24 -12.59 12.30
N THR A 113 -5.77 -11.68 11.44
CA THR A 113 -5.08 -12.05 10.19
C THR A 113 -3.70 -12.68 10.43
N VAL A 114 -3.10 -12.49 11.62
CA VAL A 114 -1.81 -13.12 11.98
C VAL A 114 -1.94 -14.58 12.41
N LYS A 115 -3.17 -15.07 12.69
CA LYS A 115 -3.40 -16.39 13.29
C LYS A 115 -2.80 -17.54 12.49
N PRO A 116 -2.91 -17.62 11.15
CA PRO A 116 -2.28 -18.68 10.38
C PRO A 116 -0.75 -18.72 10.56
N TYR A 117 -0.09 -17.57 10.58
CA TYR A 117 1.36 -17.46 10.80
C TYR A 117 1.77 -17.83 12.23
N MET A 118 0.96 -17.45 13.22
CA MET A 118 1.17 -17.86 14.61
C MET A 118 1.00 -19.37 14.79
N ALA A 119 -0.03 -19.96 14.18
CA ALA A 119 -0.25 -21.40 14.20
C ALA A 119 0.91 -22.16 13.53
N MET A 120 1.35 -21.72 12.36
CA MET A 120 2.52 -22.29 11.67
C MET A 120 3.78 -22.22 12.54
N SER A 121 4.06 -21.07 13.15
CA SER A 121 5.20 -20.92 14.05
C SER A 121 5.11 -21.87 15.26
N ALA A 122 3.93 -22.00 15.86
CA ALA A 122 3.72 -22.87 17.00
C ALA A 122 3.87 -24.37 16.63
N LEU A 123 3.44 -24.77 15.43
CA LEU A 123 3.68 -26.11 14.88
C LEU A 123 5.18 -26.36 14.64
N LEU A 124 5.88 -25.42 14.02
CA LEU A 124 7.33 -25.53 13.74
C LEU A 124 8.18 -25.59 15.01
N CYS A 125 7.78 -24.84 16.04
CA CYS A 125 8.44 -24.87 17.36
C CYS A 125 8.04 -26.10 18.22
N GLY A 126 7.15 -26.98 17.73
CA GLY A 126 6.68 -28.16 18.45
C GLY A 126 5.82 -27.85 19.69
N ILE A 127 5.28 -26.61 19.79
CA ILE A 127 4.40 -26.19 20.89
C ILE A 127 3.02 -26.84 20.73
N ILE A 128 2.58 -27.01 19.49
CA ILE A 128 1.33 -27.69 19.11
C ILE A 128 1.60 -28.71 18.01
N THR A 129 0.65 -29.62 17.83
CA THR A 129 0.57 -30.58 16.71
C THR A 129 -0.76 -30.37 15.97
N PRO A 130 -0.92 -30.90 14.74
CA PRO A 130 -2.21 -30.83 14.04
C PRO A 130 -3.36 -31.51 14.80
N GLN A 131 -3.06 -32.43 15.71
CA GLN A 131 -4.02 -33.13 16.56
C GLN A 131 -4.23 -32.44 17.92
N THR A 132 -3.51 -31.36 18.21
CA THR A 132 -3.67 -30.64 19.47
C THR A 132 -5.02 -29.93 19.48
N THR A 133 -5.83 -30.25 20.49
CA THR A 133 -7.16 -29.67 20.70
C THR A 133 -7.26 -29.02 22.06
N PHE A 134 -7.96 -27.90 22.14
CA PHE A 134 -8.27 -27.22 23.40
C PHE A 134 -9.78 -27.07 23.55
N PHE A 135 -10.29 -27.16 24.78
CA PHE A 135 -11.68 -26.82 25.04
C PHE A 135 -11.87 -25.31 24.87
N GLY A 136 -12.67 -24.90 23.88
CA GLY A 136 -12.95 -23.50 23.60
C GLY A 136 -13.94 -22.93 24.62
N ALA A 137 -13.42 -22.40 25.72
CA ALA A 137 -14.18 -21.62 26.69
C ALA A 137 -14.31 -20.15 26.22
N PRO A 138 -15.36 -19.42 26.66
CA PRO A 138 -15.54 -18.00 26.30
C PRO A 138 -14.47 -17.07 26.88
N THR A 139 -13.71 -17.56 27.87
CA THR A 139 -12.56 -16.87 28.43
C THR A 139 -11.40 -17.82 28.65
N TRP A 140 -10.18 -17.28 28.52
CA TRP A 140 -8.95 -17.94 28.93
C TRP A 140 -8.30 -17.13 30.05
N THR A 141 -7.90 -17.80 31.13
CA THR A 141 -7.25 -17.16 32.29
C THR A 141 -5.77 -17.46 32.25
N LEU A 142 -4.94 -16.43 32.33
CA LEU A 142 -3.49 -16.61 32.39
C LEU A 142 -3.11 -17.30 33.72
N PRO A 143 -2.45 -18.47 33.69
CA PRO A 143 -2.08 -19.19 34.91
C PRO A 143 -1.29 -18.31 35.88
N GLY A 144 -1.62 -18.38 37.18
CA GLY A 144 -0.99 -17.56 38.21
C GLY A 144 -1.54 -16.12 38.32
N THR A 145 -2.60 -15.77 37.58
CA THR A 145 -3.23 -14.44 37.66
C THR A 145 -4.76 -14.55 37.69
N GLN A 146 -5.43 -13.45 38.06
CA GLN A 146 -6.89 -13.29 37.94
C GLN A 146 -7.30 -12.63 36.60
N ARG A 147 -6.40 -12.55 35.61
CA ARG A 147 -6.65 -11.84 34.36
C ARG A 147 -7.30 -12.75 33.33
N HIS A 148 -8.46 -12.34 32.83
CA HIS A 148 -9.23 -13.06 31.81
C HIS A 148 -9.07 -12.41 30.43
N TYR A 149 -8.86 -13.24 29.41
CA TYR A 149 -8.84 -12.89 28.00
C TYR A 149 -10.11 -13.46 27.36
N ARG A 150 -10.91 -12.60 26.71
CA ARG A 150 -12.22 -12.98 26.16
C ARG A 150 -12.09 -13.43 24.70
N ASP A 151 -12.80 -14.49 24.36
CA ASP A 151 -13.08 -14.83 22.96
C ASP A 151 -14.17 -13.90 22.39
N TRP A 152 -14.27 -13.80 21.07
CA TRP A 152 -15.32 -13.03 20.41
C TRP A 152 -16.67 -13.76 20.50
N GLU A 153 -16.66 -15.09 20.62
CA GLU A 153 -17.84 -15.94 20.75
C GLU A 153 -18.18 -16.19 22.23
N LYS A 154 -19.27 -15.58 22.72
CA LYS A 154 -19.68 -15.64 24.14
C LYS A 154 -20.19 -17.00 24.60
N ASN A 155 -20.74 -17.80 23.69
CA ASN A 155 -21.40 -19.07 24.01
C ASN A 155 -20.59 -20.29 23.53
N ARG A 156 -19.30 -20.09 23.25
CA ARG A 156 -18.44 -21.16 22.73
C ARG A 156 -18.34 -22.29 23.75
N THR A 157 -18.77 -23.47 23.32
CA THR A 157 -18.83 -24.71 24.10
C THR A 157 -18.43 -25.90 23.21
N ARG A 158 -17.36 -25.73 22.44
CA ARG A 158 -16.84 -26.76 21.53
C ARG A 158 -15.31 -26.77 21.55
N TYR A 159 -14.73 -27.91 21.21
CA TYR A 159 -13.28 -28.03 21.04
C TYR A 159 -12.83 -27.22 19.83
N ALA A 160 -11.72 -26.49 19.99
CA ALA A 160 -11.00 -25.83 18.92
C ALA A 160 -9.79 -26.69 18.54
N GLY A 161 -9.68 -27.05 17.25
CA GLY A 161 -8.54 -27.77 16.69
C GLY A 161 -7.58 -26.83 15.95
N CYS A 162 -6.35 -27.29 15.71
CA CYS A 162 -5.33 -26.57 14.94
C CYS A 162 -5.39 -26.84 13.42
N HIS A 163 -6.59 -27.03 12.85
CA HIS A 163 -6.79 -27.28 11.41
C HIS A 163 -6.87 -25.97 10.62
#